data_AF-A0A9D4C458-F1
#
_entry.id   AF-A0A9D4C458-F1
#
_cell.length_a   1.000
_cell.length_b   1.000
_cell.length_c   1.000
_cell.angle_alpha   90.00
_cell.angle_beta   90.00
_cell.angle_gamma   90.00
#
_symmetry.space_group_name_H-M   'P 1'
#
loop_
_entity.id
_entity.type
_entity.pdbx_description
1 polymer ?
#
loop_
_entity_poly.entity_id
_entity_poly.type
_entity_poly.pdbx_seq_one_letter_code
_entity_poly.pdbx_strand_id
1 'polypeptide(L)'
;MSSSEHWRRQGNDVYASVEGGMAPSLQIQRFQKAIQCYQKAFDVAKTEADSSSAAKNIGRASWRCAKVHAASGAYLSQYCYTLLHLCKEALKNFSFAYIRGFNVMPHNWVTDILSSCRACWEDVAENMLNVLDIDLRCQALYDVTMAIEIKEIKGEAFYKLAECHFQRGILAIQNKDFKKCLCVLRDCYMPLNEAERLSHDTHTKSKVKVLEADVQMHMSMAESMQARQIGDEMFEAVVRNEETLNIDMVWEVIDWYKQATLRTRNITEVELEAIAVSRIGRVYDRVLKLKQRAKDYYKLAVELAHAMSPRTFVQEDWYIEATQVLAKYQSETVQSEEKQQNLEKAEILKELTGEMKQLKELENKDNTEFLTFIYKTFPPKKENQCLVLPTSKDDDWRKKMKKSMQRAVIHYHPDSVDEKMHGKKWKVLCEEITKCCTRRYEYMTCLFE
;
A
#
# COMPACT_ATOMS: atom_id res chain seq x y z
N MET A 1 -36.33 58.76 -7.67
CA MET A 1 -36.17 57.33 -7.98
C MET A 1 -35.28 57.22 -9.20
N SER A 2 -34.12 56.56 -9.10
CA SER A 2 -33.23 56.39 -10.26
C SER A 2 -33.83 55.40 -11.26
N SER A 3 -33.41 55.44 -12.53
CA SER A 3 -33.83 54.45 -13.53
C SER A 3 -33.43 53.03 -13.12
N SER A 4 -32.31 52.87 -12.43
CA SER A 4 -31.86 51.60 -11.86
C SER A 4 -32.81 51.12 -10.75
N GLU A 5 -33.17 52.02 -9.82
CA GLU A 5 -34.10 51.72 -8.73
C GLU A 5 -35.47 51.26 -9.24
N HIS A 6 -35.98 51.87 -10.32
CA HIS A 6 -37.23 51.46 -10.96
C HIS A 6 -37.19 50.00 -11.42
N TRP A 7 -36.17 49.62 -12.21
CA TRP A 7 -36.01 48.25 -12.69
C TRP A 7 -35.75 47.24 -11.57
N ARG A 8 -35.02 47.64 -10.51
CA ARG A 8 -34.85 46.80 -9.31
C ARG A 8 -36.17 46.53 -8.61
N ARG A 9 -37.05 47.53 -8.45
CA ARG A 9 -38.37 47.32 -7.84
C ARG A 9 -39.21 46.35 -8.66
N GLN A 10 -39.26 46.53 -9.98
CA GLN A 10 -39.97 45.60 -10.85
C GLN A 10 -39.41 44.17 -10.76
N GLY A 11 -38.09 44.02 -10.72
CA GLY A 11 -37.45 42.72 -10.51
C GLY A 11 -37.78 42.11 -9.14
N ASN A 12 -37.83 42.92 -8.07
CA ASN A 12 -38.19 42.48 -6.73
C ASN A 12 -39.62 41.95 -6.68
N ASP A 13 -40.57 42.62 -7.34
CA ASP A 13 -41.96 42.18 -7.41
C ASP A 13 -42.06 40.80 -8.10
N VAL A 14 -41.33 40.61 -9.20
CA VAL A 14 -41.27 39.31 -9.89
C VAL A 14 -40.60 38.25 -9.02
N TYR A 15 -39.49 38.59 -8.34
CA TYR A 15 -38.77 37.67 -7.46
C TYR A 15 -39.63 37.24 -6.26
N ALA A 16 -40.33 38.18 -5.62
CA ALA A 16 -41.20 37.92 -4.48
C ALA A 16 -42.43 37.09 -4.86
N SER A 17 -42.85 37.14 -6.13
CA SER A 17 -43.96 36.30 -6.62
C SER A 17 -43.64 34.80 -6.62
N VAL A 18 -42.40 34.36 -6.36
CA VAL A 18 -42.04 32.95 -6.31
C VAL A 18 -42.44 32.31 -4.96
N GLU A 19 -43.65 31.76 -4.90
CA GLU A 19 -44.24 31.05 -3.76
C GLU A 19 -43.89 29.55 -3.68
N GLY A 20 -43.96 28.99 -2.47
CA GLY A 20 -43.78 27.56 -2.22
C GLY A 20 -44.93 26.73 -2.81
N GLY A 21 -44.59 25.68 -3.56
CA GLY A 21 -45.56 24.79 -4.23
C GLY A 21 -45.74 25.02 -5.74
N MET A 22 -45.14 26.08 -6.31
CA MET A 22 -45.12 26.26 -7.75
C MET A 22 -44.28 25.19 -8.46
N ALA A 23 -44.68 24.82 -9.67
CA ALA A 23 -43.91 23.92 -10.52
C ALA A 23 -42.49 24.48 -10.78
N PRO A 24 -41.42 23.66 -10.75
CA PRO A 24 -40.04 24.13 -10.96
C PRO A 24 -39.83 24.95 -12.23
N SER A 25 -40.49 24.59 -13.33
CA SER A 25 -40.43 25.34 -14.60
C SER A 25 -40.95 26.78 -14.49
N LEU A 26 -42.05 26.99 -13.75
CA LEU A 26 -42.61 28.32 -13.50
C LEU A 26 -41.71 29.14 -12.56
N GLN A 27 -41.13 28.51 -11.54
CA GLN A 27 -40.16 29.17 -10.67
C GLN A 27 -38.94 29.65 -11.46
N ILE A 28 -38.35 28.78 -12.31
CA ILE A 28 -37.22 29.12 -13.18
C ILE A 28 -37.56 30.30 -14.09
N GLN A 29 -38.72 30.26 -14.77
CA GLN A 29 -39.15 31.34 -15.66
C GLN A 29 -39.27 32.68 -14.93
N ARG A 30 -39.84 32.67 -13.70
CA ARG A 30 -39.96 33.89 -12.88
C ARG A 30 -38.60 34.40 -12.42
N PHE A 31 -37.69 33.53 -11.98
CA PHE A 31 -36.33 33.95 -11.62
C PHE A 31 -35.57 34.51 -12.82
N GLN A 32 -35.66 33.90 -14.00
CA GLN A 32 -35.06 34.43 -15.23
C GLN A 32 -35.60 35.83 -15.59
N LYS A 33 -36.92 36.04 -15.46
CA LYS A 33 -37.54 37.36 -15.66
C LYS A 33 -37.06 38.39 -14.65
N ALA A 34 -36.90 38.01 -13.38
CA ALA A 34 -36.34 38.88 -12.36
C ALA A 34 -34.87 39.24 -12.68
N ILE A 35 -34.04 38.26 -13.07
CA ILE A 35 -32.66 38.46 -13.50
C ILE A 35 -32.57 39.48 -14.65
N GLN A 36 -33.43 39.36 -15.67
CA GLN A 36 -33.47 40.32 -16.78
C GLN A 36 -33.80 41.74 -16.33
N CYS A 37 -34.71 41.90 -15.38
CA CYS A 37 -35.02 43.22 -14.80
C CYS A 37 -33.81 43.78 -14.04
N TYR A 38 -33.11 42.95 -13.27
CA TYR A 38 -31.92 43.37 -12.54
C TYR A 38 -30.72 43.67 -13.46
N GLN A 39 -30.56 42.94 -14.57
CA GLN A 39 -29.56 43.25 -15.60
C GLN A 39 -29.83 44.62 -16.24
N LYS A 40 -31.08 44.90 -16.63
CA LYS A 40 -31.46 46.25 -17.09
C LYS A 40 -31.16 47.32 -16.03
N ALA A 41 -31.43 47.01 -14.76
CA ALA A 41 -31.12 47.92 -13.66
C ALA A 41 -29.61 48.17 -13.51
N PHE A 42 -28.79 47.15 -13.75
CA PHE A 42 -27.33 47.24 -13.73
C PHE A 42 -26.83 48.10 -14.89
N ASP A 43 -27.34 47.88 -16.10
CA ASP A 43 -26.90 48.61 -17.31
C ASP A 43 -27.21 50.11 -17.25
N VAL A 44 -28.32 50.50 -16.61
CA VAL A 44 -28.71 51.92 -16.45
C VAL A 44 -28.21 52.55 -15.15
N ALA A 45 -27.41 51.83 -14.35
CA ALA A 45 -26.88 52.34 -13.09
C ALA A 45 -25.90 53.50 -13.34
N LYS A 46 -26.04 54.59 -12.58
CA LYS A 46 -25.19 55.78 -12.68
C LYS A 46 -24.24 55.95 -11.50
N THR A 47 -24.44 55.19 -10.43
CA THR A 47 -23.65 55.26 -9.19
C THR A 47 -23.20 53.86 -8.80
N GLU A 48 -22.08 53.76 -8.08
CA GLU A 48 -21.59 52.48 -7.56
C GLU A 48 -22.61 51.83 -6.61
N ALA A 49 -23.37 52.62 -5.86
CA ALA A 49 -24.44 52.12 -5.00
C ALA A 49 -25.57 51.45 -5.80
N ASP A 50 -25.97 52.04 -6.94
CA ASP A 50 -26.99 51.47 -7.82
C ASP A 50 -26.50 50.19 -8.50
N SER A 51 -25.29 50.19 -9.06
CA SER A 51 -24.73 49.00 -9.73
C SER A 51 -24.49 47.86 -8.74
N SER A 52 -23.99 48.16 -7.53
CA SER A 52 -23.78 47.16 -6.49
C SER A 52 -25.10 46.57 -5.98
N SER A 53 -26.14 47.40 -5.86
CA SER A 53 -27.49 46.93 -5.50
C SER A 53 -28.12 46.06 -6.58
N ALA A 54 -27.94 46.41 -7.85
CA ALA A 54 -28.42 45.60 -8.97
C ALA A 54 -27.67 44.26 -9.05
N ALA A 55 -26.34 44.27 -8.94
CA ALA A 55 -25.51 43.07 -8.92
C ALA A 55 -25.89 42.12 -7.78
N LYS A 56 -26.08 42.63 -6.55
CA LYS A 56 -26.56 41.81 -5.43
C LYS A 56 -27.86 41.07 -5.78
N ASN A 57 -28.80 41.76 -6.41
CA ASN A 57 -30.09 41.18 -6.80
C ASN A 57 -29.94 40.14 -7.91
N ILE A 58 -29.08 40.38 -8.91
CA ILE A 58 -28.70 39.37 -9.93
C ILE A 58 -28.12 38.14 -9.24
N GLY A 59 -27.20 38.33 -8.29
CA GLY A 59 -26.55 37.26 -7.54
C GLY A 59 -27.55 36.38 -6.80
N ARG A 60 -28.44 36.99 -6.02
CA ARG A 60 -29.50 36.29 -5.26
C ARG A 60 -30.48 35.54 -6.16
N ALA A 61 -30.94 36.17 -7.25
CA ALA A 61 -31.87 35.53 -8.18
C ALA A 61 -31.24 34.38 -8.94
N SER A 62 -29.99 34.52 -9.38
CA SER A 62 -29.24 33.47 -10.06
C SER A 62 -29.00 32.27 -9.14
N TRP A 63 -28.60 32.52 -7.88
CA TRP A 63 -28.42 31.46 -6.88
C TRP A 63 -29.72 30.70 -6.58
N ARG A 64 -30.84 31.40 -6.40
CA ARG A 64 -32.15 30.75 -6.21
C ARG A 64 -32.59 29.96 -7.43
N CYS A 65 -32.38 30.49 -8.63
CA CYS A 65 -32.66 29.78 -9.87
C CYS A 65 -31.82 28.49 -9.97
N ALA A 66 -30.52 28.56 -9.64
CA ALA A 66 -29.63 27.41 -9.60
C ALA A 66 -30.12 26.32 -8.64
N LYS A 67 -30.61 26.70 -7.44
CA LYS A 67 -31.22 25.75 -6.49
C LYS A 67 -32.42 25.02 -7.08
N VAL A 68 -33.32 25.71 -7.77
CA VAL A 68 -34.48 25.07 -8.41
C VAL A 68 -34.05 24.13 -9.52
N HIS A 69 -33.06 24.53 -10.33
CA HIS A 69 -32.48 23.66 -11.35
C HIS A 69 -31.87 22.39 -10.74
N ALA A 70 -31.06 22.52 -9.68
CA ALA A 70 -30.45 21.39 -9.00
C ALA A 70 -31.49 20.44 -8.39
N ALA A 71 -32.54 20.99 -7.75
CA ALA A 71 -33.62 20.19 -7.14
C ALA A 71 -34.53 19.49 -8.17
N SER A 72 -34.59 19.99 -9.41
CA SER A 72 -35.46 19.43 -10.45
C SER A 72 -34.96 18.09 -11.05
N GLY A 73 -33.75 17.64 -10.71
CA GLY A 73 -33.25 16.29 -11.03
C GLY A 73 -33.14 15.97 -12.53
N ALA A 74 -33.20 16.95 -13.42
CA ALA A 74 -33.10 16.73 -14.86
C ALA A 74 -31.63 16.56 -15.27
N TYR A 75 -31.10 15.33 -15.15
CA TYR A 75 -29.73 14.95 -15.52
C TYR A 75 -29.53 14.85 -17.05
N LEU A 76 -29.78 15.93 -17.77
CA LEU A 76 -29.44 16.08 -19.19
C LEU A 76 -28.23 17.01 -19.30
N SER A 77 -27.30 16.71 -20.22
CA SER A 77 -26.04 17.46 -20.41
C SER A 77 -26.25 18.98 -20.55
N GLN A 78 -27.34 19.41 -21.18
CA GLN A 78 -27.67 20.84 -21.36
C GLN A 78 -28.08 21.56 -20.06
N TYR A 79 -28.60 20.82 -19.07
CA TYR A 79 -28.97 21.36 -17.75
C TYR A 79 -27.73 21.61 -16.88
N CYS A 80 -26.68 20.80 -17.02
CA CYS A 80 -25.41 21.01 -16.31
C CYS A 80 -24.75 22.34 -16.71
N TYR A 81 -24.76 22.70 -18.00
CA TYR A 81 -24.24 24.00 -18.45
C TYR A 81 -25.04 25.19 -17.90
N THR A 82 -26.36 25.07 -17.87
CA THR A 82 -27.24 26.13 -17.35
C THR A 82 -27.04 26.31 -15.85
N LEU A 83 -26.97 25.21 -15.10
CA LEU A 83 -26.68 25.23 -13.66
C LEU A 83 -25.32 25.89 -13.40
N LEU A 84 -24.26 25.46 -14.09
CA LEU A 84 -22.91 26.04 -13.93
C LEU A 84 -22.89 27.53 -14.26
N HIS A 85 -23.56 27.94 -15.34
CA HIS A 85 -23.68 29.35 -15.72
C HIS A 85 -24.36 30.17 -14.61
N LEU A 86 -25.45 29.68 -14.04
CA LEU A 86 -26.16 30.36 -12.94
C LEU A 86 -25.32 30.44 -11.67
N CYS A 87 -24.60 29.38 -11.31
CA CYS A 87 -23.68 29.39 -10.16
C CYS A 87 -22.56 30.41 -10.36
N LYS A 88 -21.97 30.45 -11.55
CA LYS A 88 -20.92 31.40 -11.94
C LYS A 88 -21.43 32.84 -11.87
N GLU A 89 -22.57 33.12 -12.47
CA GLU A 89 -23.18 34.45 -12.44
C GLU A 89 -23.56 34.86 -11.02
N ALA A 90 -24.05 33.93 -10.19
CA ALA A 90 -24.34 34.23 -8.79
C ALA A 90 -23.10 34.74 -8.04
N LEU A 91 -22.01 33.98 -8.06
CA LEU A 91 -20.79 34.27 -7.32
C LEU A 91 -20.02 35.48 -7.87
N LYS A 92 -20.02 35.65 -9.20
CA LYS A 92 -19.49 36.85 -9.88
C LYS A 92 -20.22 38.11 -9.42
N ASN A 93 -21.54 38.09 -9.44
CA ASN A 93 -22.33 39.27 -9.09
C ASN A 93 -22.31 39.56 -7.58
N PHE A 94 -22.24 38.54 -6.72
CA PHE A 94 -21.96 38.75 -5.30
C PHE A 94 -20.59 39.38 -5.07
N SER A 95 -19.56 38.90 -5.76
CA SER A 95 -18.20 39.45 -5.67
C SER A 95 -18.16 40.92 -6.12
N PHE A 96 -18.79 41.23 -7.26
CA PHE A 96 -18.91 42.59 -7.76
C PHE A 96 -19.61 43.49 -6.74
N ALA A 97 -20.75 43.06 -6.21
CA ALA A 97 -21.55 43.83 -5.27
C ALA A 97 -20.81 44.07 -3.95
N TYR A 98 -20.03 43.10 -3.47
CA TYR A 98 -19.20 43.24 -2.28
C TYR A 98 -18.09 44.27 -2.50
N ILE A 99 -17.31 44.12 -3.57
CA ILE A 99 -16.14 44.98 -3.85
C ILE A 99 -16.58 46.42 -4.12
N ARG A 100 -17.55 46.63 -5.01
CA ARG A 100 -18.04 47.96 -5.38
C ARG A 100 -18.92 48.59 -4.30
N GLY A 101 -19.58 47.77 -3.49
CA GLY A 101 -20.39 48.22 -2.38
C GLY A 101 -19.60 48.60 -1.12
N PHE A 102 -18.35 48.14 -0.98
CA PHE A 102 -17.61 48.16 0.29
C PHE A 102 -17.52 49.54 0.95
N ASN A 103 -17.25 50.59 0.16
CA ASN A 103 -17.09 51.96 0.67
C ASN A 103 -18.34 52.84 0.50
N VAL A 104 -19.36 52.38 -0.24
CA VAL A 104 -20.52 53.20 -0.63
C VAL A 104 -21.83 52.74 0.02
N MET A 105 -21.86 51.51 0.54
CA MET A 105 -23.03 50.92 1.20
C MET A 105 -22.81 50.80 2.72
N PRO A 106 -23.90 50.74 3.51
CA PRO A 106 -23.80 50.50 4.95
C PRO A 106 -23.08 49.19 5.29
N HIS A 107 -22.33 49.17 6.40
CA HIS A 107 -21.55 47.99 6.83
C HIS A 107 -22.39 46.71 6.93
N ASN A 108 -23.59 46.78 7.51
CA ASN A 108 -24.49 45.63 7.64
C ASN A 108 -24.92 45.04 6.28
N TRP A 109 -25.04 45.87 5.24
CA TRP A 109 -25.34 45.44 3.89
C TRP A 109 -24.16 44.68 3.28
N VAL A 110 -22.93 45.18 3.48
CA VAL A 110 -21.71 44.53 2.98
C VAL A 110 -21.50 43.17 3.66
N THR A 111 -21.72 43.09 4.98
CA THR A 111 -21.63 41.82 5.72
C THR A 111 -22.68 40.80 5.29
N ASP A 112 -23.90 41.25 4.95
CA ASP A 112 -24.97 40.38 4.42
C ASP A 112 -24.63 39.81 3.03
N ILE A 113 -23.92 40.58 2.19
CA ILE A 113 -23.44 40.07 0.91
C ILE A 113 -22.34 39.03 1.10
N LEU A 114 -21.39 39.30 2.00
CA LEU A 114 -20.31 38.35 2.28
C LEU A 114 -20.89 37.02 2.78
N SER A 115 -21.84 37.05 3.72
CA SER A 115 -22.51 35.85 4.22
C SER A 115 -23.34 35.15 3.13
N SER A 116 -24.05 35.91 2.29
CA SER A 116 -24.80 35.35 1.15
C SER A 116 -23.88 34.69 0.12
N CYS A 117 -22.74 35.31 -0.18
CA CYS A 117 -21.75 34.78 -1.11
C CYS A 117 -21.12 33.49 -0.58
N ARG A 118 -20.79 33.46 0.71
CA ARG A 118 -20.25 32.27 1.40
C ARG A 118 -21.25 31.11 1.37
N ALA A 119 -22.50 31.37 1.75
CA ALA A 119 -23.56 30.36 1.68
C ALA A 119 -23.83 29.89 0.23
N CYS A 120 -23.73 30.80 -0.75
CA CYS A 120 -23.81 30.43 -2.16
C CYS A 120 -22.66 29.51 -2.58
N TRP A 121 -21.44 29.83 -2.17
CA TRP A 121 -20.26 29.01 -2.44
C TRP A 121 -20.39 27.61 -1.81
N GLU A 122 -20.76 27.53 -0.54
CA GLU A 122 -20.97 26.26 0.17
C GLU A 122 -22.01 25.38 -0.53
N ASP A 123 -23.15 25.94 -0.94
CA ASP A 123 -24.16 25.21 -1.70
C ASP A 123 -23.64 24.71 -3.06
N VAL A 124 -22.84 25.53 -3.76
CA VAL A 124 -22.27 25.14 -5.05
C VAL A 124 -21.28 23.99 -4.86
N ALA A 125 -20.36 24.12 -3.92
CA ALA A 125 -19.28 23.18 -3.66
C ALA A 125 -19.77 21.84 -3.07
N GLU A 126 -20.70 21.87 -2.13
CA GLU A 126 -21.11 20.67 -1.37
C GLU A 126 -22.40 20.02 -1.89
N ASN A 127 -23.21 20.71 -2.71
CA ASN A 127 -24.47 20.16 -3.21
C ASN A 127 -24.54 20.17 -4.74
N MET A 128 -24.40 21.33 -5.38
CA MET A 128 -24.74 21.48 -6.79
C MET A 128 -23.73 20.80 -7.73
N LEU A 129 -22.44 20.83 -7.42
CA LEU A 129 -21.41 20.23 -8.27
C LEU A 129 -21.16 18.74 -7.97
N ASN A 130 -21.66 18.23 -6.84
CA ASN A 130 -21.51 16.84 -6.44
C ASN A 130 -22.28 15.84 -7.33
N VAL A 131 -23.22 16.34 -8.14
CA VAL A 131 -23.93 15.53 -9.14
C VAL A 131 -23.09 15.22 -10.37
N LEU A 132 -22.01 15.97 -10.60
CA LEU A 132 -21.13 15.78 -11.74
C LEU A 132 -20.12 14.66 -11.43
N ASP A 133 -19.70 13.92 -12.45
CA ASP A 133 -18.54 13.05 -12.34
C ASP A 133 -17.28 13.87 -12.02
N ILE A 134 -16.24 13.20 -11.53
CA ILE A 134 -15.06 13.87 -10.98
C ILE A 134 -14.32 14.72 -12.03
N ASP A 135 -14.29 14.30 -13.30
CA ASP A 135 -13.56 15.03 -14.35
C ASP A 135 -14.33 16.31 -14.71
N LEU A 136 -15.66 16.25 -14.89
CA LEU A 136 -16.49 17.45 -15.09
C LEU A 136 -16.53 18.36 -13.86
N ARG A 137 -16.47 17.79 -12.65
CA ARG A 137 -16.48 18.54 -11.40
C ARG A 137 -15.23 19.42 -11.24
N CYS A 138 -14.04 18.91 -11.57
CA CYS A 138 -12.81 19.70 -11.54
C CYS A 138 -12.92 20.95 -12.44
N GLN A 139 -13.41 20.77 -13.67
CA GLN A 139 -13.58 21.88 -14.62
C GLN A 139 -14.62 22.90 -14.11
N ALA A 140 -15.76 22.42 -13.63
CA ALA A 140 -16.80 23.29 -13.09
C ALA A 140 -16.33 24.09 -11.86
N LEU A 141 -15.58 23.45 -10.95
CA LEU A 141 -14.97 24.12 -9.79
C LEU A 141 -13.96 25.18 -10.24
N TYR A 142 -13.12 24.90 -11.24
CA TYR A 142 -12.20 25.90 -11.79
C TYR A 142 -12.95 27.14 -12.32
N ASP A 143 -13.96 26.92 -13.16
CA ASP A 143 -14.73 28.01 -13.77
C ASP A 143 -15.45 28.89 -12.74
N VAL A 144 -15.98 28.26 -11.69
CA VAL A 144 -16.62 28.97 -10.57
C VAL A 144 -15.61 29.71 -9.72
N THR A 145 -14.48 29.08 -9.36
CA THR A 145 -13.40 29.70 -8.57
C THR A 145 -12.84 30.94 -9.25
N MET A 146 -12.70 30.91 -10.58
CA MET A 146 -12.24 32.08 -11.35
C MET A 146 -13.21 33.26 -11.30
N ALA A 147 -14.52 33.00 -11.13
CA ALA A 147 -15.54 34.03 -11.06
C ALA A 147 -15.66 34.71 -9.68
N ILE A 148 -15.08 34.12 -8.64
CA ILE A 148 -15.05 34.69 -7.29
C ILE A 148 -13.90 35.70 -7.21
N GLU A 149 -14.17 36.91 -6.71
CA GLU A 149 -13.15 37.94 -6.48
C GLU A 149 -12.94 38.26 -4.98
N ILE A 150 -13.87 37.84 -4.12
CA ILE A 150 -13.73 37.97 -2.65
C ILE A 150 -12.61 37.02 -2.18
N LYS A 151 -11.52 37.58 -1.65
CA LYS A 151 -10.27 36.84 -1.37
C LYS A 151 -10.49 35.64 -0.46
N GLU A 152 -11.23 35.81 0.62
CA GLU A 152 -11.46 34.79 1.64
C GLU A 152 -12.20 33.58 1.04
N ILE A 153 -13.30 33.84 0.32
CA ILE A 153 -14.10 32.80 -0.34
C ILE A 153 -13.30 32.19 -1.51
N LYS A 154 -12.50 32.99 -2.22
CA LYS A 154 -11.67 32.50 -3.32
C LYS A 154 -10.59 31.53 -2.83
N GLY A 155 -9.99 31.79 -1.66
CA GLY A 155 -9.05 30.87 -1.01
C GLY A 155 -9.69 29.52 -0.69
N GLU A 156 -10.89 29.53 -0.11
CA GLU A 156 -11.69 28.31 0.15
C GLU A 156 -12.03 27.57 -1.14
N ALA A 157 -12.33 28.30 -2.21
CA ALA A 157 -12.63 27.73 -3.51
C ALA A 157 -11.44 27.06 -4.19
N PHE A 158 -10.26 27.66 -4.09
CA PHE A 158 -9.02 27.02 -4.52
C PHE A 158 -8.68 25.76 -3.71
N TYR A 159 -8.89 25.79 -2.39
CA TYR A 159 -8.71 24.59 -1.56
C TYR A 159 -9.64 23.46 -2.02
N LYS A 160 -10.92 23.74 -2.26
CA LYS A 160 -11.88 22.73 -2.75
C LYS A 160 -11.52 22.18 -4.13
N LEU A 161 -11.00 23.04 -5.01
CA LEU A 161 -10.49 22.62 -6.31
C LEU A 161 -9.29 21.66 -6.16
N ALA A 162 -8.33 21.98 -5.28
CA ALA A 162 -7.21 21.08 -4.97
C ALA A 162 -7.70 19.73 -4.43
N GLU A 163 -8.64 19.74 -3.50
CA GLU A 163 -9.25 18.53 -2.92
C GLU A 163 -9.89 17.65 -4.01
N CYS A 164 -10.58 18.27 -4.98
CA CYS A 164 -11.20 17.56 -6.09
C CYS A 164 -10.15 16.94 -7.04
N HIS A 165 -9.08 17.67 -7.38
CA HIS A 165 -7.95 17.10 -8.15
C HIS A 165 -7.29 15.95 -7.40
N PHE A 166 -7.06 16.10 -6.10
CA PHE A 166 -6.49 15.03 -5.28
C PHE A 166 -7.35 13.76 -5.32
N GLN A 167 -8.66 13.88 -5.11
CA GLN A 167 -9.59 12.75 -5.22
C GLN A 167 -9.54 12.07 -6.59
N ARG A 168 -9.47 12.85 -7.67
CA ARG A 168 -9.29 12.34 -9.04
C ARG A 168 -7.97 11.58 -9.20
N GLY A 169 -6.90 12.02 -8.54
CA GLY A 169 -5.62 11.33 -8.47
C GLY A 169 -5.68 10.00 -7.71
N ILE A 170 -6.41 9.94 -6.59
CA ILE A 170 -6.62 8.70 -5.82
C ILE A 170 -7.38 7.66 -6.64
N LEU A 171 -8.45 8.07 -7.32
CA LEU A 171 -9.20 7.18 -8.22
C LEU A 171 -8.31 6.62 -9.34
N ALA A 172 -7.36 7.40 -9.84
CA ALA A 172 -6.39 6.92 -10.83
C ALA A 172 -5.47 5.83 -10.26
N ILE A 173 -4.94 5.99 -9.04
CA ILE A 173 -4.15 4.96 -8.35
C ILE A 173 -4.96 3.67 -8.14
N GLN A 174 -6.22 3.79 -7.70
CA GLN A 174 -7.11 2.63 -7.49
C GLN A 174 -7.33 1.85 -8.79
N ASN A 175 -7.40 2.55 -9.92
CA ASN A 175 -7.48 1.96 -11.26
C ASN A 175 -6.12 1.51 -11.81
N LYS A 176 -5.06 1.50 -10.99
CA LYS A 176 -3.67 1.16 -11.35
C LYS A 176 -3.07 2.05 -12.44
N ASP A 177 -3.60 3.26 -12.63
CA ASP A 177 -3.12 4.25 -13.58
C ASP A 177 -2.30 5.34 -12.87
N PHE A 178 -1.06 4.99 -12.53
CA PHE A 178 -0.14 5.94 -11.90
C PHE A 178 0.24 7.09 -12.83
N LYS A 179 0.17 6.93 -14.16
CA LYS A 179 0.48 7.99 -15.13
C LYS A 179 -0.58 9.10 -15.05
N LYS A 180 -1.87 8.73 -15.06
CA LYS A 180 -2.96 9.67 -14.81
C LYS A 180 -2.84 10.29 -13.43
N CYS A 181 -2.49 9.51 -12.40
CA CYS A 181 -2.27 10.05 -11.06
C CYS A 181 -1.21 11.16 -11.03
N LEU A 182 -0.01 10.91 -11.55
CA LEU A 182 1.09 11.90 -11.60
C LEU A 182 0.68 13.17 -12.36
N CYS A 183 -0.04 13.02 -13.46
CA CYS A 183 -0.55 14.16 -14.22
C CYS A 183 -1.53 14.99 -13.37
N VAL A 184 -2.51 14.35 -12.75
CA VAL A 184 -3.58 15.02 -12.01
C VAL A 184 -3.08 15.64 -10.71
N LEU A 185 -2.17 14.98 -9.99
CA LEU A 185 -1.63 15.52 -8.74
C LEU A 185 -0.78 16.77 -8.96
N ARG A 186 -0.19 16.96 -10.16
CA ARG A 186 0.46 18.22 -10.54
C ARG A 186 -0.55 19.37 -10.67
N ASP A 187 -1.80 19.09 -11.04
CA ASP A 187 -2.85 20.09 -11.11
C ASP A 187 -3.23 20.65 -9.72
N CYS A 188 -2.83 19.97 -8.63
CA CYS A 188 -3.06 20.46 -7.26
C CYS A 188 -2.15 21.64 -6.87
N TYR A 189 -0.98 21.80 -7.50
CA TYR A 189 0.03 22.79 -7.04
C TYR A 189 -0.49 24.24 -7.09
N MET A 190 -1.07 24.65 -8.21
CA MET A 190 -1.56 26.03 -8.35
C MET A 190 -2.71 26.32 -7.39
N PRO A 191 -3.76 25.48 -7.28
CA PRO A 191 -4.84 25.69 -6.32
C PRO A 191 -4.36 25.69 -4.87
N LEU A 192 -3.43 24.82 -4.46
CA LEU A 192 -2.91 24.82 -3.09
C LEU A 192 -2.15 26.10 -2.76
N ASN A 193 -1.26 26.55 -3.65
CA ASN A 193 -0.51 27.78 -3.46
C ASN A 193 -1.42 29.02 -3.40
N GLU A 194 -2.44 29.08 -4.25
CA GLU A 194 -3.41 30.18 -4.23
C GLU A 194 -4.32 30.13 -2.99
N ALA A 195 -4.72 28.94 -2.56
CA ALA A 195 -5.45 28.76 -1.31
C ALA A 195 -4.65 29.25 -0.11
N GLU A 196 -3.36 28.88 0.00
CA GLU A 196 -2.49 29.36 1.08
C GLU A 196 -2.30 30.87 1.05
N ARG A 197 -2.07 31.44 -0.14
CA ARG A 197 -1.85 32.88 -0.36
C ARG A 197 -3.06 33.72 0.04
N LEU A 198 -4.27 33.23 -0.24
CA LEU A 198 -5.53 33.94 -0.01
C LEU A 198 -6.16 33.67 1.35
N SER A 199 -5.77 32.58 2.02
CA SER A 199 -6.30 32.23 3.34
C SER A 199 -5.66 33.10 4.43
N HIS A 200 -6.52 33.67 5.28
CA HIS A 200 -6.07 34.47 6.43
C HIS A 200 -6.18 33.70 7.76
N ASP A 201 -7.05 32.70 7.85
CA ASP A 201 -7.27 31.94 9.06
C ASP A 201 -6.33 30.73 9.20
N THR A 202 -5.98 30.41 10.44
CA THR A 202 -5.07 29.32 10.77
C THR A 202 -5.65 27.94 10.40
N HIS A 203 -6.97 27.80 10.42
CA HIS A 203 -7.64 26.53 10.16
C HIS A 203 -7.51 26.11 8.69
N THR A 204 -7.84 27.00 7.76
CA THR A 204 -7.71 26.77 6.32
C THR A 204 -6.26 26.54 5.93
N LYS A 205 -5.31 27.33 6.48
CA LYS A 205 -3.87 27.08 6.26
C LYS A 205 -3.43 25.70 6.74
N SER A 206 -3.98 25.22 7.86
CA SER A 206 -3.67 23.88 8.36
C SER A 206 -4.21 22.80 7.42
N LYS A 207 -5.43 22.97 6.90
CA LYS A 207 -6.01 22.05 5.89
C LYS A 207 -5.18 22.00 4.61
N VAL A 208 -4.74 23.15 4.10
CA VAL A 208 -3.88 23.23 2.90
C VAL A 208 -2.59 22.44 3.11
N LYS A 209 -1.92 22.61 4.26
CA LYS A 209 -0.67 21.88 4.58
C LYS A 209 -0.87 20.37 4.67
N VAL A 210 -1.97 19.91 5.27
CA VAL A 210 -2.30 18.48 5.32
C VAL A 210 -2.50 17.93 3.91
N LEU A 211 -3.32 18.60 3.09
CA LEU A 211 -3.57 18.17 1.73
C LEU A 211 -2.31 18.22 0.84
N GLU A 212 -1.42 19.20 1.05
CA GLU A 212 -0.14 19.25 0.35
C GLU A 212 0.76 18.06 0.72
N ALA A 213 0.82 17.68 1.99
CA ALA A 213 1.55 16.49 2.44
C ALA A 213 0.96 15.22 1.82
N ASP A 214 -0.37 15.10 1.76
CA ASP A 214 -1.05 13.96 1.12
C ASP A 214 -0.75 13.90 -0.39
N VAL A 215 -0.77 15.04 -1.09
CA VAL A 215 -0.41 15.12 -2.52
C VAL A 215 1.04 14.68 -2.73
N GLN A 216 1.98 15.15 -1.92
CA GLN A 216 3.39 14.75 -1.99
C GLN A 216 3.58 13.25 -1.72
N MET A 217 2.83 12.71 -0.75
CA MET A 217 2.82 11.29 -0.43
C MET A 217 2.42 10.46 -1.65
N HIS A 218 1.25 10.76 -2.23
CA HIS A 218 0.72 10.03 -3.38
C HIS A 218 1.52 10.24 -4.67
N MET A 219 2.12 11.42 -4.86
CA MET A 219 3.06 11.66 -5.95
C MET A 219 4.24 10.70 -5.88
N SER A 220 4.86 10.59 -4.70
CA SER A 220 6.03 9.73 -4.51
C SER A 220 5.67 8.23 -4.65
N MET A 221 4.47 7.83 -4.21
CA MET A 221 3.95 6.47 -4.47
C MET A 221 3.85 6.20 -5.99
N ALA A 222 3.27 7.14 -6.74
CA ALA A 222 3.10 7.00 -8.17
C ALA A 222 4.44 7.04 -8.94
N GLU A 223 5.41 7.85 -8.48
CA GLU A 223 6.79 7.86 -8.99
C GLU A 223 7.50 6.52 -8.72
N SER A 224 7.29 5.92 -7.55
CA SER A 224 7.80 4.59 -7.24
C SER A 224 7.20 3.52 -8.16
N MET A 225 5.89 3.56 -8.39
CA MET A 225 5.22 2.67 -9.36
C MET A 225 5.79 2.85 -10.77
N GLN A 226 6.01 4.08 -11.21
CA GLN A 226 6.62 4.39 -12.51
C GLN A 226 8.03 3.80 -12.62
N ALA A 227 8.88 4.04 -11.62
CA ALA A 227 10.25 3.52 -11.59
C ALA A 227 10.26 1.98 -11.66
N ARG A 228 9.35 1.31 -10.92
CA ARG A 228 9.20 -0.15 -11.01
C ARG A 228 8.75 -0.61 -12.39
N GLN A 229 7.80 0.06 -13.03
CA GLN A 229 7.36 -0.31 -14.36
C GLN A 229 8.50 -0.19 -15.38
N ILE A 230 9.25 0.91 -15.35
CA ILE A 230 10.41 1.08 -16.25
C ILE A 230 11.44 -0.03 -15.99
N GLY A 231 11.75 -0.31 -14.72
CA GLY A 231 12.64 -1.40 -14.34
C GLY A 231 12.14 -2.79 -14.79
N ASP A 232 10.82 -3.05 -14.68
CA ASP A 232 10.21 -4.31 -15.15
C ASP A 232 10.27 -4.45 -16.68
N GLU A 233 10.00 -3.38 -17.44
CA GLU A 233 10.13 -3.36 -18.90
C GLU A 233 11.58 -3.63 -19.34
N MET A 234 12.55 -2.98 -18.70
CA MET A 234 13.98 -3.21 -18.95
C MET A 234 14.44 -4.60 -18.54
N PHE A 235 13.95 -5.11 -17.40
CA PHE A 235 14.23 -6.47 -16.94
C PHE A 235 13.75 -7.52 -17.95
N GLU A 236 12.52 -7.38 -18.45
CA GLU A 236 12.00 -8.29 -19.48
C GLU A 236 12.82 -8.22 -20.77
N ALA A 237 13.31 -7.04 -21.16
CA ALA A 237 14.21 -6.90 -22.30
C ALA A 237 15.53 -7.67 -22.10
N VAL A 238 16.16 -7.51 -20.93
CA VAL A 238 17.41 -8.23 -20.56
C VAL A 238 17.20 -9.75 -20.56
N VAL A 239 16.05 -10.23 -20.08
CA VAL A 239 15.77 -11.67 -19.98
C VAL A 239 15.41 -12.29 -21.33
N ARG A 240 14.76 -11.55 -22.24
CA ARG A 240 14.20 -12.12 -23.48
C ARG A 240 15.02 -11.86 -24.75
N ASN A 241 15.70 -10.72 -24.85
CA ASN A 241 16.10 -10.19 -26.16
C ASN A 241 17.60 -10.26 -26.46
N GLU A 242 18.44 -10.79 -25.56
CA GLU A 242 19.90 -10.72 -25.76
C GLU A 242 20.56 -12.10 -25.83
N GLU A 243 21.25 -12.36 -26.95
CA GLU A 243 22.15 -13.53 -27.11
C GLU A 243 23.32 -13.46 -26.12
N THR A 244 23.71 -12.24 -25.73
CA THR A 244 24.78 -11.96 -24.76
C THR A 244 24.28 -10.98 -23.70
N LEU A 245 24.42 -11.34 -22.42
CA LEU A 245 23.99 -10.52 -21.30
C LEU A 245 24.65 -9.13 -21.29
N ASN A 246 23.87 -8.08 -21.48
CA ASN A 246 24.32 -6.70 -21.31
C ASN A 246 24.33 -6.32 -19.82
N ILE A 247 25.51 -6.38 -19.21
CA ILE A 247 25.71 -6.08 -17.78
C ILE A 247 25.34 -4.64 -17.43
N ASP A 248 25.54 -3.67 -18.32
CA ASP A 248 25.21 -2.27 -18.04
C ASP A 248 23.69 -2.10 -17.89
N MET A 249 22.90 -2.72 -18.77
CA MET A 249 21.44 -2.74 -18.65
C MET A 249 20.96 -3.42 -17.36
N VAL A 250 21.64 -4.49 -16.91
CA VAL A 250 21.32 -5.13 -15.63
C VAL A 250 21.49 -4.17 -14.46
N TRP A 251 22.54 -3.35 -14.47
CA TRP A 251 22.76 -2.34 -13.43
C TRP A 251 21.74 -1.20 -13.50
N GLU A 252 21.32 -0.78 -14.70
CA GLU A 252 20.25 0.20 -14.86
C GLU A 252 18.91 -0.32 -14.31
N VAL A 253 18.56 -1.58 -14.55
CA VAL A 253 17.37 -2.23 -13.95
C VAL A 253 17.43 -2.16 -12.42
N ILE A 254 18.58 -2.50 -11.83
CA ILE A 254 18.77 -2.42 -10.38
C ILE A 254 18.66 -0.97 -9.89
N ASP A 255 19.18 0.00 -10.63
CA ASP A 255 19.07 1.41 -10.28
C ASP A 255 17.62 1.88 -10.26
N TRP A 256 16.83 1.53 -11.27
CA TRP A 256 15.39 1.85 -11.31
C TRP A 256 14.64 1.27 -10.11
N TYR A 257 14.89 0.01 -9.74
CA TYR A 257 14.26 -0.56 -8.55
C TYR A 257 14.75 0.10 -7.26
N LYS A 258 16.02 0.50 -7.15
CA LYS A 258 16.52 1.29 -6.01
C LYS A 258 15.88 2.67 -5.95
N GLN A 259 15.69 3.35 -7.08
CA GLN A 259 14.96 4.60 -7.15
C GLN A 259 13.53 4.42 -6.64
N ALA A 260 12.84 3.34 -7.05
CA ALA A 260 11.51 3.03 -6.55
C ALA A 260 11.48 2.87 -5.01
N THR A 261 12.46 2.18 -4.42
CA THR A 261 12.61 2.06 -2.96
C THR A 261 12.87 3.41 -2.30
N LEU A 262 13.73 4.26 -2.88
CA LEU A 262 14.06 5.57 -2.32
C LEU A 262 12.84 6.50 -2.28
N ARG A 263 11.96 6.41 -3.28
CA ARG A 263 10.72 7.22 -3.35
C ARG A 263 9.73 6.87 -2.23
N THR A 264 9.73 5.63 -1.73
CA THR A 264 8.77 5.18 -0.71
C THR A 264 9.35 5.12 0.69
N ARG A 265 10.68 5.20 0.88
CA ARG A 265 11.34 4.95 2.18
C ARG A 265 10.87 5.83 3.34
N ASN A 266 10.49 7.08 3.07
CA ASN A 266 10.05 8.04 4.10
C ASN A 266 8.53 8.23 4.11
N ILE A 267 7.83 7.43 3.32
CA ILE A 267 6.40 7.50 3.09
C ILE A 267 5.88 6.17 3.60
N THR A 268 4.87 6.17 4.45
CA THR A 268 4.42 5.01 5.24
C THR A 268 3.90 3.81 4.42
N GLU A 269 4.21 3.74 3.12
CA GLU A 269 3.84 2.75 2.12
C GLU A 269 4.90 1.65 1.97
N VAL A 270 5.01 0.84 3.03
CA VAL A 270 5.98 -0.25 3.18
C VAL A 270 5.80 -1.35 2.11
N GLU A 271 4.58 -1.50 1.55
CA GLU A 271 4.30 -2.50 0.51
C GLU A 271 5.04 -2.21 -0.80
N LEU A 272 5.03 -0.96 -1.25
CA LEU A 272 5.71 -0.58 -2.50
C LEU A 272 7.23 -0.78 -2.37
N GLU A 273 7.78 -0.51 -1.19
CA GLU A 273 9.17 -0.81 -0.87
C GLU A 273 9.45 -2.30 -0.92
N ALA A 274 8.62 -3.13 -0.28
CA ALA A 274 8.78 -4.59 -0.29
C ALA A 274 8.76 -5.16 -1.72
N ILE A 275 7.85 -4.65 -2.58
CA ILE A 275 7.80 -5.05 -3.99
C ILE A 275 9.10 -4.66 -4.70
N ALA A 276 9.56 -3.41 -4.59
CA ALA A 276 10.79 -2.95 -5.24
C ALA A 276 12.02 -3.78 -4.79
N VAL A 277 12.15 -4.03 -3.50
CA VAL A 277 13.22 -4.85 -2.91
C VAL A 277 13.16 -6.29 -3.43
N SER A 278 11.98 -6.89 -3.53
CA SER A 278 11.82 -8.24 -4.10
C SER A 278 12.27 -8.31 -5.57
N ARG A 279 12.04 -7.24 -6.35
CA ARG A 279 12.45 -7.15 -7.75
C ARG A 279 13.97 -7.06 -7.87
N ILE A 280 14.66 -6.37 -6.97
CA ILE A 280 16.12 -6.40 -6.89
C ILE A 280 16.61 -7.83 -6.59
N GLY A 281 15.99 -8.53 -5.64
CA GLY A 281 16.28 -9.94 -5.33
C GLY A 281 16.14 -10.84 -6.58
N ARG A 282 15.10 -10.61 -7.37
CA ARG A 282 14.85 -11.31 -8.65
C ARG A 282 15.96 -11.12 -9.67
N VAL A 283 16.51 -9.92 -9.80
CA VAL A 283 17.66 -9.68 -10.70
C VAL A 283 18.89 -10.47 -10.23
N TYR A 284 19.17 -10.45 -8.92
CA TYR A 284 20.30 -11.18 -8.36
C TYR A 284 20.18 -12.71 -8.48
N ASP A 285 18.97 -13.26 -8.33
CA ASP A 285 18.69 -14.70 -8.47
C ASP A 285 18.67 -15.14 -9.95
N ARG A 286 17.89 -14.45 -10.78
CA ARG A 286 17.59 -14.92 -12.14
C ARG A 286 18.67 -14.57 -13.15
N VAL A 287 19.30 -13.41 -13.02
CA VAL A 287 20.25 -12.88 -14.00
C VAL A 287 21.68 -13.04 -13.52
N LEU A 288 22.03 -12.43 -12.37
CA LEU A 288 23.41 -12.39 -11.88
C LEU A 288 23.87 -13.67 -11.18
N LYS A 289 22.94 -14.56 -10.81
CA LYS A 289 23.22 -15.82 -10.09
C LYS A 289 23.99 -15.64 -8.77
N LEU A 290 23.84 -14.49 -8.11
CA LEU A 290 24.48 -14.17 -6.84
C LEU A 290 23.53 -14.50 -5.68
N LYS A 291 23.49 -15.79 -5.30
CA LYS A 291 22.54 -16.33 -4.30
C LYS A 291 22.52 -15.57 -2.98
N GLN A 292 23.69 -15.22 -2.42
CA GLN A 292 23.76 -14.55 -1.13
C GLN A 292 23.07 -13.17 -1.17
N ARG A 293 23.37 -12.36 -2.19
CA ARG A 293 22.71 -11.06 -2.36
C ARG A 293 21.22 -11.21 -2.63
N ALA A 294 20.82 -12.16 -3.46
CA ALA A 294 19.41 -12.43 -3.71
C ALA A 294 18.66 -12.80 -2.42
N LYS A 295 19.26 -13.67 -1.60
CA LYS A 295 18.73 -14.07 -0.28
C LYS A 295 18.53 -12.86 0.62
N ASP A 296 19.52 -11.96 0.70
CA ASP A 296 19.44 -10.77 1.55
C ASP A 296 18.27 -9.85 1.14
N TYR A 297 18.10 -9.60 -0.16
CA TYR A 297 16.98 -8.79 -0.67
C TYR A 297 15.62 -9.47 -0.48
N TYR A 298 15.48 -10.76 -0.81
CA TYR A 298 14.21 -11.45 -0.60
C TYR A 298 13.83 -11.55 0.87
N LYS A 299 14.81 -11.74 1.76
CA LYS A 299 14.57 -11.74 3.21
C LYS A 299 14.06 -10.37 3.67
N LEU A 300 14.69 -9.29 3.22
CA LEU A 300 14.23 -7.94 3.52
C LEU A 300 12.79 -7.69 3.02
N ALA A 301 12.44 -8.13 1.81
CA ALA A 301 11.07 -8.01 1.28
C ALA A 301 10.03 -8.73 2.16
N VAL A 302 10.35 -9.94 2.65
CA VAL A 302 9.48 -10.71 3.54
C VAL A 302 9.41 -10.09 4.95
N GLU A 303 10.51 -9.55 5.47
CA GLU A 303 10.54 -8.81 6.75
C GLU A 303 9.65 -7.56 6.69
N LEU A 304 9.72 -6.79 5.60
CA LEU A 304 8.84 -5.65 5.36
C LEU A 304 7.37 -6.09 5.27
N ALA A 305 7.09 -7.23 4.63
CA ALA A 305 5.76 -7.82 4.59
C ALA A 305 5.21 -8.13 6.00
N HIS A 306 6.04 -8.72 6.85
CA HIS A 306 5.68 -9.04 8.23
C HIS A 306 5.49 -7.81 9.11
N ALA A 307 6.23 -6.73 8.86
CA ALA A 307 6.06 -5.46 9.56
C ALA A 307 4.66 -4.83 9.33
N MET A 308 3.95 -5.23 8.27
CA MET A 308 2.60 -4.78 7.93
C MET A 308 1.47 -5.67 8.49
N SER A 309 1.76 -6.55 9.47
CA SER A 309 0.74 -7.35 10.17
C SER A 309 -0.39 -6.47 10.74
N PRO A 310 -1.68 -6.83 10.60
CA PRO A 310 -2.22 -8.15 10.25
C PRO A 310 -2.49 -8.38 8.75
N ARG A 311 -2.10 -7.46 7.86
CA ARG A 311 -2.28 -7.66 6.42
C ARG A 311 -1.44 -8.84 5.94
N THR A 312 -2.02 -9.68 5.09
CA THR A 312 -1.34 -10.86 4.52
C THR A 312 -1.08 -10.66 3.03
N PHE A 313 0.05 -11.15 2.56
CA PHE A 313 0.52 -11.02 1.17
C PHE A 313 0.67 -12.39 0.49
N VAL A 314 0.11 -13.46 1.07
CA VAL A 314 0.30 -14.85 0.61
C VAL A 314 -0.23 -15.13 -0.79
N GLN A 315 -1.07 -14.25 -1.33
CA GLN A 315 -1.61 -14.32 -2.70
C GLN A 315 -0.87 -13.42 -3.69
N GLU A 316 0.05 -12.57 -3.21
CA GLU A 316 0.77 -11.64 -4.06
C GLU A 316 1.97 -12.31 -4.72
N ASP A 317 2.10 -12.17 -6.04
CA ASP A 317 3.13 -12.84 -6.84
C ASP A 317 4.55 -12.58 -6.32
N TRP A 318 4.84 -11.33 -5.93
CA TRP A 318 6.15 -10.95 -5.43
C TRP A 318 6.52 -11.63 -4.10
N TYR A 319 5.51 -11.85 -3.24
CA TYR A 319 5.69 -12.48 -1.94
C TYR A 319 5.81 -14.01 -2.08
N ILE A 320 4.99 -14.60 -2.96
CA ILE A 320 5.09 -16.02 -3.32
C ILE A 320 6.48 -16.30 -3.91
N GLU A 321 6.95 -15.49 -4.85
CA GLU A 321 8.28 -15.63 -5.44
C GLU A 321 9.39 -15.54 -4.37
N ALA A 322 9.35 -14.50 -3.53
CA ALA A 322 10.35 -14.31 -2.49
C ALA A 322 10.43 -15.48 -1.52
N THR A 323 9.28 -15.96 -1.02
CA THR A 323 9.21 -17.07 -0.06
C THR A 323 9.64 -18.40 -0.68
N GLN A 324 9.28 -18.66 -1.94
CA GLN A 324 9.71 -19.86 -2.66
C GLN A 324 11.23 -19.90 -2.88
N VAL A 325 11.83 -18.78 -3.31
CA VAL A 325 13.28 -18.69 -3.53
C VAL A 325 14.04 -18.86 -2.21
N LEU A 326 13.57 -18.24 -1.13
CA LEU A 326 14.17 -18.43 0.20
C LEU A 326 14.07 -19.88 0.68
N ALA A 327 12.92 -20.53 0.49
CA ALA A 327 12.75 -21.95 0.83
C ALA A 327 13.69 -22.85 0.01
N LYS A 328 13.86 -22.57 -1.28
CA LYS A 328 14.82 -23.26 -2.15
C LYS A 328 16.26 -23.07 -1.68
N TYR A 329 16.67 -21.85 -1.35
CA TYR A 329 18.02 -21.61 -0.83
C TYR A 329 18.27 -22.31 0.51
N GLN A 330 17.26 -22.36 1.37
CA GLN A 330 17.34 -23.10 2.63
C GLN A 330 17.51 -24.61 2.38
N SER A 331 16.73 -25.20 1.47
CA SER A 331 16.82 -26.62 1.17
C SER A 331 18.13 -27.01 0.48
N GLU A 332 18.63 -26.18 -0.45
CA GLU A 332 19.93 -26.38 -1.08
C GLU A 332 21.08 -26.33 -0.06
N THR A 333 21.00 -25.42 0.92
CA THR A 333 22.00 -25.32 1.99
C THR A 333 22.00 -26.58 2.85
N VAL A 334 20.82 -27.02 3.29
CA VAL A 334 20.66 -28.26 4.07
C VAL A 334 21.19 -29.48 3.30
N GLN A 335 20.83 -29.63 2.03
CA GLN A 335 21.32 -30.74 1.20
C GLN A 335 22.83 -30.72 1.01
N SER A 336 23.43 -29.53 0.84
CA SER A 336 24.88 -29.40 0.72
C SER A 336 25.59 -29.76 2.02
N GLU A 337 25.06 -29.33 3.16
CA GLU A 337 25.58 -29.67 4.49
C GLU A 337 25.47 -31.18 4.77
N GLU A 338 24.31 -31.79 4.48
CA GLU A 338 24.10 -33.23 4.61
C GLU A 338 25.05 -34.03 3.70
N LYS A 339 25.24 -33.59 2.44
CA LYS A 339 26.17 -34.24 1.52
C LYS A 339 27.61 -34.18 2.05
N GLN A 340 28.02 -33.03 2.58
CA GLN A 340 29.33 -32.85 3.17
C GLN A 340 29.51 -33.73 4.42
N GLN A 341 28.52 -33.77 5.30
CA GLN A 341 28.53 -34.65 6.47
C GLN A 341 28.62 -36.13 6.08
N ASN A 342 27.88 -36.55 5.05
CA ASN A 342 27.92 -37.91 4.54
C ASN A 342 29.28 -38.27 3.93
N LEU A 343 29.92 -37.33 3.23
CA LEU A 343 31.29 -37.51 2.70
C LEU A 343 32.32 -37.64 3.83
N GLU A 344 32.27 -36.74 4.83
CA GLU A 344 33.14 -36.82 6.01
C GLU A 344 32.98 -38.15 6.75
N LYS A 345 31.73 -38.58 6.92
CA LYS A 345 31.43 -39.86 7.55
C LYS A 345 31.94 -41.04 6.73
N ALA A 346 31.76 -41.03 5.41
CA ALA A 346 32.25 -42.10 4.54
C ALA A 346 33.78 -42.24 4.62
N GLU A 347 34.52 -41.12 4.74
CA GLU A 347 35.97 -41.15 4.91
C GLU A 347 36.37 -41.75 6.27
N ILE A 348 35.68 -41.34 7.35
CA ILE A 348 35.88 -41.92 8.68
C ILE A 348 35.59 -43.44 8.68
N LEU A 349 34.57 -43.89 7.95
CA LEU A 349 34.24 -45.31 7.84
C LEU A 349 35.33 -46.12 7.14
N LYS A 350 36.06 -45.54 6.17
CA LYS A 350 37.24 -46.20 5.58
C LYS A 350 38.36 -46.38 6.61
N GLU A 351 38.58 -45.39 7.47
CA GLU A 351 39.57 -45.50 8.54
C GLU A 351 39.17 -46.54 9.60
N LEU A 352 37.87 -46.71 9.85
CA LEU A 352 37.31 -47.69 10.80
C LEU A 352 37.08 -49.08 10.18
N THR A 353 37.73 -49.42 9.06
CA THR A 353 37.46 -50.69 8.34
C THR A 353 37.65 -51.92 9.24
N GLY A 354 38.61 -51.89 10.17
CA GLY A 354 38.86 -52.99 11.11
C GLY A 354 37.71 -53.18 12.11
N GLU A 355 37.26 -52.09 12.71
CA GLU A 355 36.13 -52.05 13.64
C GLU A 355 34.83 -52.42 12.93
N MET A 356 34.61 -51.96 11.69
CA MET A 356 33.46 -52.33 10.88
C MET A 356 33.44 -53.83 10.55
N LYS A 357 34.61 -54.43 10.30
CA LYS A 357 34.73 -55.88 10.11
C LYS A 357 34.34 -56.64 11.39
N GLN A 358 34.82 -56.18 12.54
CA GLN A 358 34.43 -56.75 13.84
C GLN A 358 32.91 -56.66 14.05
N LEU A 359 32.29 -55.50 13.77
CA LEU A 359 30.83 -55.36 13.89
C LEU A 359 30.05 -56.30 12.96
N LYS A 360 30.52 -56.48 11.71
CA LYS A 360 29.91 -57.43 10.76
C LYS A 360 30.02 -58.88 11.21
N GLU A 361 31.17 -59.30 11.75
CA GLU A 361 31.36 -60.66 12.29
C GLU A 361 30.40 -60.95 13.46
N LEU A 362 29.93 -59.91 14.15
CA LEU A 362 28.95 -60.06 15.21
C LEU A 362 27.51 -60.15 14.71
N GLU A 363 27.18 -59.91 13.43
CA GLU A 363 25.78 -59.96 12.94
C GLU A 363 25.14 -61.34 13.15
N ASN A 364 25.93 -62.41 13.06
CA ASN A 364 25.45 -63.80 13.22
C ASN A 364 25.51 -64.31 14.67
N LYS A 365 26.04 -63.52 15.61
CA LYS A 365 26.14 -63.91 17.02
C LYS A 365 24.85 -63.66 17.78
N ASP A 366 24.68 -64.40 18.87
CA ASP A 366 23.53 -64.19 19.75
C ASP A 366 23.60 -62.81 20.45
N ASN A 367 22.47 -62.33 20.97
CA ASN A 367 22.38 -60.99 21.56
C ASN A 367 23.25 -60.82 22.82
N THR A 368 23.50 -61.91 23.56
CA THR A 368 24.33 -61.90 24.77
C THR A 368 25.80 -61.77 24.37
N GLU A 369 26.24 -62.56 23.38
CA GLU A 369 27.59 -62.53 22.82
C GLU A 369 27.88 -61.18 22.14
N PHE A 370 26.91 -60.66 21.38
CA PHE A 370 26.99 -59.34 20.75
C PHE A 370 27.24 -58.24 21.80
N LEU A 371 26.36 -58.11 22.81
CA LEU A 371 26.49 -57.05 23.82
C LEU A 371 27.74 -57.23 24.69
N THR A 372 28.11 -58.48 25.02
CA THR A 372 29.34 -58.76 25.75
C THR A 372 30.58 -58.29 24.98
N PHE A 373 30.64 -58.58 23.68
CA PHE A 373 31.74 -58.15 22.84
C PHE A 373 31.78 -56.62 22.69
N ILE A 374 30.64 -55.98 22.42
CA ILE A 374 30.57 -54.52 22.24
C ILE A 374 31.06 -53.77 23.48
N TYR A 375 30.59 -54.12 24.68
CA TYR A 375 31.00 -53.44 25.91
C TYR A 375 32.44 -53.76 26.34
N LYS A 376 33.00 -54.88 25.88
CA LYS A 376 34.41 -55.24 26.13
C LYS A 376 35.36 -54.53 25.17
N THR A 377 35.03 -54.53 23.88
CA THR A 377 35.92 -54.05 22.80
C THR A 377 35.76 -52.55 22.57
N PHE A 378 34.54 -52.02 22.73
CA PHE A 378 34.20 -50.62 22.53
C PHE A 378 33.49 -50.04 23.75
N PRO A 379 34.13 -49.98 24.94
CA PRO A 379 33.46 -49.56 26.16
C PRO A 379 32.89 -48.13 26.04
N PRO A 380 31.65 -47.87 26.52
CA PRO A 380 31.08 -46.53 26.52
C PRO A 380 31.95 -45.56 27.33
N LYS A 381 32.02 -44.30 26.90
CA LYS A 381 32.98 -43.32 27.44
C LYS A 381 32.43 -42.43 28.56
N LYS A 382 31.11 -42.43 28.81
CA LYS A 382 30.55 -41.69 29.96
C LYS A 382 30.61 -42.54 31.24
N GLU A 383 30.79 -41.86 32.36
CA GLU A 383 30.81 -42.47 33.69
C GLU A 383 29.50 -43.24 33.96
N ASN A 384 29.63 -44.39 34.65
CA ASN A 384 28.53 -45.26 35.08
C ASN A 384 27.71 -45.95 33.98
N GLN A 385 28.18 -45.99 32.73
CA GLN A 385 27.52 -46.70 31.63
C GLN A 385 27.87 -48.20 31.59
N CYS A 386 27.48 -48.96 32.63
CA CYS A 386 27.64 -50.41 32.69
C CYS A 386 26.38 -51.15 32.23
N LEU A 387 26.56 -52.27 31.54
CA LEU A 387 25.43 -53.11 31.11
C LEU A 387 25.26 -54.31 32.02
N VAL A 388 24.02 -54.59 32.41
CA VAL A 388 23.64 -55.84 33.08
C VAL A 388 23.05 -56.79 32.03
N LEU A 389 23.69 -57.94 31.84
CA LEU A 389 23.24 -58.98 30.94
C LEU A 389 22.44 -60.06 31.69
N PRO A 390 21.37 -60.61 31.10
CA PRO A 390 20.64 -61.73 31.70
C PRO A 390 21.52 -62.98 31.81
N THR A 391 21.61 -63.58 33.00
CA THR A 391 22.46 -64.75 33.28
C THR A 391 21.76 -66.11 33.11
N SER A 392 20.42 -66.16 33.07
CA SER A 392 19.63 -67.39 32.88
C SER A 392 18.67 -67.26 31.70
N LYS A 393 18.51 -68.33 30.91
CA LYS A 393 17.47 -68.46 29.87
C LYS A 393 16.12 -68.85 30.51
N ASP A 394 15.65 -68.04 31.46
CA ASP A 394 14.31 -68.19 32.07
C ASP A 394 13.21 -67.59 31.18
N ASP A 395 11.93 -67.83 31.51
CA ASP A 395 10.78 -67.33 30.72
C ASP A 395 10.77 -65.80 30.55
N ASP A 396 11.49 -65.06 31.39
CA ASP A 396 11.61 -63.60 31.35
C ASP A 396 12.87 -63.10 30.61
N TRP A 397 13.73 -64.01 30.13
CA TRP A 397 15.00 -63.70 29.47
C TRP A 397 14.83 -62.71 28.30
N ARG A 398 13.80 -62.91 27.46
CA ARG A 398 13.54 -62.03 26.30
C ARG A 398 13.25 -60.59 26.72
N LYS A 399 12.44 -60.38 27.76
CA LYS A 399 12.09 -59.05 28.28
C LYS A 399 13.32 -58.37 28.91
N LYS A 400 14.12 -59.12 29.66
CA LYS A 400 15.38 -58.63 30.24
C LYS A 400 16.38 -58.26 29.15
N MET A 401 16.57 -59.11 28.14
CA MET A 401 17.46 -58.85 27.00
C MET A 401 17.01 -57.63 26.18
N LYS A 402 15.70 -57.44 25.97
CA LYS A 402 15.15 -56.25 25.30
C LYS A 402 15.51 -54.96 26.05
N LYS A 403 15.41 -54.96 27.38
CA LYS A 403 15.85 -53.81 28.22
C LYS A 403 17.36 -53.56 28.10
N SER A 404 18.18 -54.61 28.09
CA SER A 404 19.64 -54.49 27.91
C SER A 404 19.98 -53.89 26.53
N MET A 405 19.30 -54.31 25.47
CA MET A 405 19.49 -53.75 24.13
C MET A 405 19.06 -52.28 24.05
N GLN A 406 17.93 -51.92 24.67
CA GLN A 406 17.47 -50.52 24.77
C GLN A 406 18.48 -49.64 25.52
N ARG A 407 19.07 -50.15 26.60
CA ARG A 407 20.15 -49.45 27.32
C ARG A 407 21.41 -49.30 26.46
N ALA A 408 21.76 -50.31 25.67
CA ALA A 408 22.88 -50.20 24.74
C ALA A 408 22.65 -49.11 23.67
N VAL A 409 21.45 -49.02 23.10
CA VAL A 409 21.08 -47.90 22.19
C VAL A 409 21.28 -46.54 22.86
N ILE A 410 20.89 -46.40 24.13
CA ILE A 410 21.08 -45.16 24.90
C ILE A 410 22.56 -44.88 25.17
N HIS A 411 23.35 -45.90 25.52
CA HIS A 411 24.77 -45.72 25.88
C HIS A 411 25.63 -45.32 24.67
N TYR A 412 25.30 -45.82 23.48
CA TYR A 412 26.04 -45.55 22.24
C TYR A 412 25.37 -44.48 21.36
N HIS A 413 24.27 -43.85 21.79
CA HIS A 413 23.57 -42.88 20.95
C HIS A 413 24.50 -41.73 20.53
N PRO A 414 24.58 -41.33 19.25
CA PRO A 414 25.50 -40.29 18.78
C PRO A 414 25.37 -38.95 19.53
N ASP A 415 24.15 -38.53 19.88
CA ASP A 415 23.92 -37.30 20.67
C ASP A 415 24.47 -37.37 22.09
N SER A 416 24.70 -38.58 22.59
CA SER A 416 25.30 -38.79 23.90
C SER A 416 26.83 -38.71 23.85
N VAL A 417 27.44 -38.61 22.67
CA VAL A 417 28.90 -38.52 22.50
C VAL A 417 29.34 -37.07 22.48
N ASP A 418 30.21 -36.69 23.41
CA ASP A 418 30.95 -35.42 23.31
C ASP A 418 32.02 -35.54 22.22
N GLU A 419 31.72 -34.97 21.05
CA GLU A 419 32.61 -34.99 19.89
C GLU A 419 33.94 -34.27 20.14
N LYS A 420 33.97 -33.25 21.01
CA LYS A 420 35.19 -32.51 21.34
C LYS A 420 36.13 -33.33 22.22
N MET A 421 35.57 -34.12 23.14
CA MET A 421 36.32 -34.95 24.08
C MET A 421 36.76 -36.29 23.48
N HIS A 422 35.93 -36.90 22.62
CA HIS A 422 36.14 -38.29 22.15
C HIS A 422 36.36 -38.41 20.64
N GLY A 423 36.22 -37.31 19.89
CA GLY A 423 36.53 -37.23 18.47
C GLY A 423 35.44 -37.78 17.55
N LYS A 424 35.47 -37.32 16.29
CA LYS A 424 34.52 -37.71 15.22
C LYS A 424 34.50 -39.22 14.96
N LYS A 425 35.64 -39.91 15.05
CA LYS A 425 35.74 -41.37 14.85
C LYS A 425 34.90 -42.16 15.83
N TRP A 426 34.99 -41.82 17.12
CA TRP A 426 34.22 -42.48 18.17
C TRP A 426 32.72 -42.25 17.99
N LYS A 427 32.33 -41.02 17.62
CA LYS A 427 30.93 -40.69 17.33
C LYS A 427 30.36 -41.50 16.16
N VAL A 428 31.10 -41.65 15.06
CA VAL A 428 30.70 -42.48 13.92
C VAL A 428 30.63 -43.96 14.30
N LEU A 429 31.60 -44.48 15.06
CA LEU A 429 31.57 -45.86 15.55
C LEU A 429 30.36 -46.13 16.46
N CYS A 430 30.08 -45.23 17.39
CA CYS A 430 28.89 -45.25 18.25
C CYS A 430 27.59 -45.26 17.43
N GLU A 431 27.53 -44.50 16.34
CA GLU A 431 26.39 -44.52 15.43
C GLU A 431 26.18 -45.90 14.79
N GLU A 432 27.24 -46.53 14.29
CA GLU A 432 27.15 -47.87 13.69
C GLU A 432 26.82 -48.95 14.73
N ILE A 433 27.37 -48.86 15.95
CA ILE A 433 26.99 -49.73 17.08
C ILE A 433 25.50 -49.53 17.40
N THR A 434 25.04 -48.30 17.46
CA THR A 434 23.64 -47.96 17.72
C THR A 434 22.72 -48.55 16.66
N LYS A 435 23.07 -48.45 15.36
CA LYS A 435 22.30 -49.08 14.27
C LYS A 435 22.17 -50.59 14.46
N CYS A 436 23.27 -51.27 14.82
CA CYS A 436 23.25 -52.71 15.10
C CYS A 436 22.37 -53.05 16.32
N CYS A 437 22.47 -52.29 17.41
CA CYS A 437 21.64 -52.45 18.60
C CYS A 437 20.15 -52.22 18.30
N THR A 438 19.81 -51.14 17.57
CA THR A 438 18.43 -50.79 17.20
C THR A 438 17.83 -51.87 16.31
N ARG A 439 18.54 -52.32 15.27
CA ARG A 439 18.07 -53.41 14.39
C ARG A 439 17.75 -54.67 15.20
N ARG A 440 18.65 -55.08 16.12
CA ARG A 440 18.42 -56.25 17.00
C ARG A 440 17.25 -56.04 17.96
N TYR A 441 17.07 -54.83 18.50
CA TYR A 441 15.94 -54.48 19.36
C TYR A 441 14.59 -54.54 18.61
N GLU A 442 14.55 -54.04 17.37
CA GLU A 442 13.37 -54.07 16.50
C GLU A 442 12.99 -55.51 16.12
N TYR A 443 13.95 -56.36 15.72
CA TYR A 443 13.69 -57.78 15.47
C TYR A 443 13.10 -58.52 16.68
N MET A 444 13.56 -58.19 17.89
CA MET A 444 12.98 -58.73 19.12
C MET A 444 11.57 -58.22 19.42
N THR A 445 11.15 -57.13 18.78
CA THR A 445 9.84 -56.51 18.93
C THR A 445 8.85 -56.98 17.86
N CYS A 446 9.28 -57.14 16.60
CA CYS A 446 8.44 -57.59 15.49
C CYS A 446 8.10 -59.09 15.49
N LEU A 447 8.81 -59.94 16.25
CA LEU A 447 8.47 -61.36 16.39
C LEU A 447 7.20 -61.62 17.25
N PHE A 448 6.43 -60.58 17.58
CA PHE A 448 5.25 -60.61 18.44
C PHE A 448 4.14 -59.61 18.05
N GLU A 449 4.06 -59.25 16.77
CA GLU A 449 2.76 -59.06 16.10
C GLU A 449 2.56 -60.25 15.16
#